data_AF-A0A6M1M1R2-F1
#
_entry.id   AF-A0A6M1M1R2-F1
#
_cell.length_a   1.000
_cell.length_b   1.000
_cell.length_c   1.000
_cell.angle_alpha   90.00
_cell.angle_beta   90.00
_cell.angle_gamma   90.00
#
_symmetry.space_group_name_H-M   'P 1'
#
loop_
_entity.id
_entity.type
_entity.pdbx_description
1 polymer ?
#
loop_
_entity_poly.entity_id
_entity_poly.type
_entity_poly.pdbx_seq_one_letter_code
_entity_poly.pdbx_strand_id
1 'polypeptide(L)'
;MTAGEAYKAKLLTEDALEAATAAYLADPSKPVVLEIGDKRLDVAAAVMAHQWSADELAVEDATPARRRNAVRTAVLLAPLA
;
A
#
# COMPACT_ATOMS: atom_id res chain seq x y z
N MET A 1 12.27 7.74 -6.56
CA MET A 1 11.04 7.38 -7.30
C MET A 1 9.98 6.90 -6.33
N THR A 2 8.70 7.01 -6.65
CA THR A 2 7.61 6.44 -5.86
C THR A 2 7.27 5.02 -6.31
N ALA A 3 6.55 4.26 -5.49
CA ALA A 3 6.03 2.95 -5.91
C ALA A 3 5.07 3.06 -7.10
N GLY A 4 4.37 4.20 -7.25
CA GLY A 4 3.51 4.49 -8.39
C GLY A 4 4.30 4.73 -9.68
N GLU A 5 5.48 5.32 -9.61
CA GLU A 5 6.40 5.40 -10.75
C GLU A 5 6.91 4.01 -11.12
N ALA A 6 7.25 3.18 -10.13
CA ALA A 6 7.64 1.78 -10.35
C ALA A 6 6.50 0.94 -10.95
N TYR A 7 5.26 1.19 -10.53
CA TYR A 7 4.06 0.56 -11.09
C TYR A 7 3.87 0.92 -12.57
N LYS A 8 3.99 2.22 -12.91
CA LYS A 8 3.96 2.68 -14.31
C LYS A 8 5.08 2.07 -15.16
N ALA A 9 6.26 1.88 -14.57
CA ALA A 9 7.41 1.23 -15.19
C ALA A 9 7.30 -0.32 -15.24
N LYS A 10 6.20 -0.90 -14.74
CA LYS A 10 5.98 -2.35 -14.64
C LYS A 10 6.99 -3.10 -13.75
N LEU A 11 7.66 -2.38 -12.86
CA LEU A 11 8.53 -2.95 -11.82
C LEU A 11 7.73 -3.45 -10.62
N LEU A 12 6.61 -2.79 -10.32
CA LEU A 12 5.58 -3.27 -9.41
C LEU A 12 4.38 -3.73 -10.26
N THR A 13 3.94 -4.97 -10.10
CA THR A 13 2.78 -5.50 -10.83
C THR A 13 1.48 -5.20 -10.10
N GLU A 14 0.37 -5.20 -10.83
CA GLU A 14 -0.97 -5.06 -10.23
C GLU A 14 -1.25 -6.21 -9.27
N ASP A 15 -0.89 -7.45 -9.64
CA ASP A 15 -1.09 -8.62 -8.78
C ASP A 15 -0.30 -8.52 -7.47
N ALA A 16 0.94 -8.03 -7.52
CA ALA A 16 1.74 -7.82 -6.30
C ALA A 16 1.14 -6.72 -5.42
N LEU A 17 0.68 -5.62 -6.02
CA LEU A 17 0.02 -4.53 -5.31
C LEU A 17 -1.30 -5.00 -4.66
N GLU A 18 -2.12 -5.76 -5.38
CA GLU A 18 -3.37 -6.35 -4.86
C GLU A 18 -3.08 -7.35 -3.74
N ALA A 19 -2.12 -8.24 -3.92
CA ALA A 19 -1.75 -9.23 -2.91
C ALA A 19 -1.26 -8.56 -1.62
N ALA A 20 -0.40 -7.55 -1.72
CA ALA A 20 0.08 -6.79 -0.57
C ALA A 20 -1.04 -6.00 0.10
N THR A 21 -1.93 -5.39 -0.69
CA THR A 21 -3.12 -4.68 -0.16
C THR A 21 -4.03 -5.62 0.62
N ALA A 22 -4.34 -6.80 0.05
CA ALA A 22 -5.18 -7.79 0.68
C ALA A 22 -4.53 -8.37 1.95
N ALA A 23 -3.22 -8.66 1.92
CA ALA A 23 -2.49 -9.15 3.07
C ALA A 23 -2.50 -8.14 4.22
N TYR A 24 -2.28 -6.86 3.93
CA TYR A 24 -2.31 -5.80 4.94
C TYR A 24 -3.71 -5.63 5.53
N LEU A 25 -4.77 -5.64 4.72
CA LEU A 25 -6.15 -5.52 5.22
C LEU A 25 -6.61 -6.75 6.01
N ALA A 26 -6.08 -7.94 5.70
CA ALA A 26 -6.41 -9.16 6.44
C ALA A 26 -5.85 -9.14 7.87
N ASP A 27 -4.64 -8.57 8.05
CA ASP A 27 -4.02 -8.42 9.36
C ASP A 27 -2.97 -7.29 9.35
N PRO A 28 -3.35 -6.05 9.70
CA PRO A 28 -2.42 -4.91 9.72
C PRO A 28 -1.29 -5.02 10.75
N SER A 29 -1.37 -5.97 11.68
CA SER A 29 -0.33 -6.20 12.70
C SER A 29 0.83 -7.05 12.16
N LYS A 30 0.64 -7.73 11.02
CA LYS A 30 1.69 -8.53 10.37
C LYS A 30 2.48 -7.66 9.39
N PRO A 31 3.81 -7.84 9.31
CA PRO A 31 4.61 -7.13 8.34
C PRO A 31 4.24 -7.56 6.92
N VAL A 32 3.99 -6.59 6.06
CA VAL A 32 3.77 -6.78 4.62
C VAL A 32 4.77 -5.90 3.88
N VAL A 33 5.67 -6.53 3.14
CA VAL A 33 6.74 -5.86 2.41
C VAL A 33 6.61 -6.18 0.92
N LEU A 34 6.62 -5.14 0.09
CA LEU A 34 6.72 -5.24 -1.36
C LEU A 34 8.19 -5.21 -1.78
N GLU A 35 8.59 -6.18 -2.60
CA GLU A 35 9.88 -6.20 -3.28
C GLU A 35 9.70 -5.60 -4.68
N ILE A 36 10.42 -4.53 -4.99
CA ILE A 36 10.29 -3.76 -6.24
C ILE A 36 11.69 -3.59 -6.82
N GLY A 37 12.13 -4.56 -7.63
CA GLY A 37 13.51 -4.60 -8.10
C GLY A 37 14.47 -4.88 -6.93
N ASP A 38 15.42 -3.96 -6.71
CA ASP A 38 16.38 -3.97 -5.59
C ASP A 38 15.86 -3.21 -4.34
N LYS A 39 14.63 -2.68 -4.41
CA LYS A 39 14.04 -1.82 -3.38
C LYS A 39 12.96 -2.56 -2.61
N ARG A 40 12.75 -2.14 -1.37
CA ARG A 40 11.73 -2.70 -0.46
C ARG A 40 10.80 -1.61 0.02
N LEU A 41 9.51 -1.91 0.15
CA LEU A 41 8.51 -1.00 0.70
C LEU A 41 7.68 -1.70 1.76
N ASP A 42 7.66 -1.16 2.98
CA ASP A 42 6.78 -1.59 4.06
C ASP A 42 5.40 -0.94 3.87
N VAL A 43 4.36 -1.77 3.73
CA VAL A 43 2.99 -1.30 3.47
C VAL A 43 2.42 -0.58 4.69
N ALA A 44 2.69 -1.05 5.91
CA ALA A 44 2.20 -0.40 7.12
C ALA A 44 2.86 0.97 7.29
N ALA A 45 4.17 1.07 7.06
CA ALA A 45 4.88 2.34 7.09
C ALA A 45 4.36 3.33 6.04
N ALA A 46 4.08 2.85 4.81
CA ALA A 46 3.48 3.66 3.76
C ALA A 46 2.10 4.20 4.15
N VAL A 47 1.23 3.35 4.72
CA VAL A 47 -0.10 3.73 5.20
C VAL A 47 -0.01 4.77 6.32
N MET A 48 0.85 4.55 7.33
CA MET A 48 1.03 5.48 8.44
C MET A 48 1.61 6.83 7.99
N ALA A 49 2.44 6.83 6.96
CA ALA A 49 3.02 8.05 6.41
C ALA A 49 2.02 8.86 5.55
N HIS A 50 0.90 8.27 5.12
CA HIS A 50 -0.11 8.93 4.29
C HIS A 50 -1.40 9.20 5.09
N GLN A 51 -1.48 10.41 5.67
CA GLN A 51 -2.55 10.82 6.60
C GLN A 51 -3.97 10.44 6.13
N TRP A 52 -4.34 10.80 4.89
CA TRP A 52 -5.67 10.48 4.37
C TRP A 52 -5.94 8.96 4.39
N SER A 53 -4.96 8.14 4.02
CA SER A 53 -5.15 6.68 4.01
C SER A 53 -5.32 6.11 5.42
N ALA A 54 -4.55 6.62 6.39
CA ALA A 54 -4.69 6.23 7.78
C ALA A 54 -6.08 6.61 8.33
N ASP A 55 -6.53 7.84 8.05
CA ASP A 55 -7.85 8.33 8.48
C ASP A 55 -8.98 7.50 7.86
N GLU A 56 -8.88 7.16 6.58
CA GLU A 56 -9.84 6.32 5.87
C GLU A 56 -9.96 4.90 6.43
N LEU A 57 -8.86 4.35 6.94
CA LEU A 57 -8.85 3.02 7.57
C LEU A 57 -9.41 3.04 9.00
N ALA A 58 -9.39 4.19 9.66
CA ALA A 58 -9.97 4.41 10.98
C ALA A 58 -11.49 4.62 10.96
N VAL A 59 -12.09 4.91 9.80
CA VAL A 59 -13.55 5.02 9.66
C VAL A 59 -14.20 3.65 9.84
N GLU A 60 -15.04 3.52 10.86
CA GLU A 60 -15.73 2.27 11.25
C GLU A 60 -16.50 1.66 10.06
N ASP A 61 -17.34 2.47 9.40
CA ASP A 61 -18.20 2.05 8.29
C ASP A 61 -17.54 2.19 6.89
N ALA A 62 -16.21 2.30 6.82
CA ALA A 62 -15.54 2.32 5.52
C ALA A 62 -15.78 1.01 4.76
N THR A 63 -16.33 1.13 3.55
CA THR A 63 -16.60 -0.02 2.68
C THR A 63 -15.30 -0.76 2.34
N PRO A 64 -15.35 -2.07 2.02
CA PRO A 64 -14.17 -2.82 1.63
C PRO A 64 -13.40 -2.17 0.47
N ALA A 65 -14.11 -1.65 -0.52
CA ALA A 65 -13.51 -0.94 -1.65
C ALA A 65 -12.80 0.36 -1.22
N ARG A 66 -13.37 1.10 -0.26
CA ARG A 66 -12.78 2.34 0.29
C ARG A 66 -11.48 2.04 1.03
N ARG A 67 -11.50 1.06 1.93
CA ARG A 67 -10.31 0.57 2.67
C ARG A 67 -9.20 0.10 1.71
N ARG A 68 -9.57 -0.67 0.68
CA ARG A 68 -8.65 -1.11 -0.38
C ARG A 68 -7.98 0.05 -1.11
N ASN A 69 -8.78 1.04 -1.51
CA ASN A 69 -8.27 2.20 -2.23
C ASN A 69 -7.38 3.08 -1.35
N ALA A 70 -7.68 3.21 -0.05
CA ALA A 70 -6.83 3.90 0.91
C ALA A 70 -5.41 3.28 0.97
N VAL A 71 -5.32 1.96 1.13
CA VAL A 71 -4.03 1.25 1.16
C VAL A 71 -3.28 1.37 -0.17
N ARG A 72 -3.96 1.11 -1.30
CA ARG A 72 -3.35 1.24 -2.64
C ARG A 72 -2.80 2.65 -2.86
N THR A 73 -3.52 3.68 -2.43
CA THR A 73 -3.09 5.07 -2.57
C THR A 73 -1.83 5.35 -1.76
N ALA A 74 -1.79 4.92 -0.50
CA ALA A 74 -0.61 5.09 0.34
C ALA A 74 0.62 4.40 -0.27
N VAL A 75 0.47 3.15 -0.72
CA VAL A 75 1.55 2.39 -1.35
C VAL A 75 2.05 3.10 -2.61
N LEU A 76 1.15 3.48 -3.53
CA LEU A 76 1.54 4.09 -4.80
C LEU A 76 2.18 5.48 -4.64
N LEU A 77 1.85 6.22 -3.58
CA LEU A 77 2.45 7.53 -3.31
C LEU A 77 3.72 7.45 -2.46
N ALA A 78 3.99 6.32 -1.82
CA ALA A 78 5.16 6.17 -0.98
C ALA A 78 6.48 6.21 -1.79
N PRO A 79 7.51 6.92 -1.29
CA PRO A 79 8.83 6.93 -1.90
C PRO A 79 9.51 5.56 -1.71
N LEU A 80 10.23 5.10 -2.73
CA LEU A 80 11.08 3.92 -2.64
C LEU A 80 12.51 4.36 -2.28
N ALA A 81 12.93 4.01 -1.06
CA ALA A 81 14.32 4.17 -0.60
C ALA A 81 15.29 3.40 -1.50
#